data_AF-A0A7Y3FLU8-F1
#
_entry.id   AF-A0A7Y3FLU8-F1
#
_cell.length_a   1.000
_cell.length_b   1.000
_cell.length_c   1.000
_cell.angle_alpha   90.00
_cell.angle_beta   90.00
_cell.angle_gamma   90.00
#
_symmetry.space_group_name_H-M   'P 1'
#
loop_
_entity.id
_entity.type
_entity.pdbx_description
1 polymer ?
#
loop_
_entity_poly.entity_id
_entity_poly.type
_entity_poly.pdbx_seq_one_letter_code
_entity_poly.pdbx_strand_id
1 'polypeptide(L)' 'MAWSASIVHAQDVPSSETTYNFDDDLVTGDLVRPDGEQLIVRRRGRRASLIQIREHFIPEMLKSVEDL' A
#
# COMPACT_ATOMS: atom_id res chain seq x y z
N MET A 1 15.56 -52.17 41.25
CA MET A 1 14.64 -51.40 40.36
C MET A 1 14.07 -50.25 41.17
N ALA A 2 14.60 -49.05 41.01
CA ALA A 2 13.98 -47.83 41.52
C ALA A 2 14.36 -46.71 40.54
N TRP A 3 13.38 -46.27 39.75
CA TRP A 3 13.55 -45.31 38.67
C TRP A 3 13.69 -43.89 39.22
N SER A 4 14.62 -43.15 38.65
CA SER A 4 14.79 -41.71 38.83
C SER A 4 13.58 -40.97 38.24
N ALA A 5 12.77 -40.34 39.09
CA ALA A 5 11.80 -39.36 38.65
C ALA A 5 12.51 -38.02 38.46
N SER A 6 12.80 -37.65 37.21
CA SER A 6 13.19 -36.28 36.91
C SER A 6 11.95 -35.39 36.99
N ILE A 7 11.96 -34.41 37.89
CA ILE A 7 10.88 -33.42 38.01
C ILE A 7 11.04 -32.43 36.86
N VAL A 8 10.11 -32.47 35.90
CA VAL A 8 10.00 -31.45 34.85
C VAL A 8 9.50 -30.17 35.51
N HIS A 9 10.30 -29.11 35.48
CA HIS A 9 9.82 -27.77 35.79
C HIS A 9 9.18 -27.20 34.52
N ALA A 10 7.88 -26.92 34.55
CA ALA A 10 7.27 -26.05 33.56
C ALA A 10 7.77 -24.63 33.83
N GLN A 11 8.60 -24.10 32.93
CA GLN A 11 8.93 -22.68 32.92
C GLN A 11 7.73 -21.94 32.35
N ASP A 12 6.83 -21.48 33.23
CA ASP A 12 5.93 -20.36 32.91
C ASP A 12 6.81 -19.11 32.77
N VAL A 13 7.44 -18.97 31.60
CA VAL A 13 7.87 -17.68 31.11
C VAL A 13 6.56 -16.93 30.83
N PRO A 14 6.23 -15.83 31.53
CA PRO A 14 5.05 -15.06 31.17
C PRO A 14 5.24 -14.68 29.70
N SER A 15 4.32 -15.13 28.83
CA SER A 15 4.33 -14.71 27.43
C SER A 15 4.36 -13.20 27.45
N SER A 16 5.47 -12.61 26.98
CA SER A 16 5.65 -11.17 26.99
C SER A 16 4.50 -10.55 26.21
N GLU A 17 3.53 -10.00 26.93
CA GLU A 17 2.36 -9.39 26.33
C GLU A 17 2.85 -8.19 25.53
N THR A 18 2.69 -8.27 24.21
CA THR A 18 3.12 -7.20 23.32
C THR A 18 2.00 -6.19 23.21
N THR A 19 2.00 -5.21 24.10
CA THR A 19 1.04 -4.10 24.07
C THR A 19 1.42 -3.13 22.94
N TYR A 20 0.64 -3.13 21.87
CA TYR A 20 0.75 -2.12 20.81
C TYR A 20 -0.10 -0.91 21.19
N ASN A 21 0.56 0.17 21.62
CA ASN A 21 -0.08 1.48 21.77
C ASN A 21 0.12 2.27 20.48
N PHE A 22 -0.98 2.73 19.89
CA PHE A 22 -0.95 3.68 18.79
C PHE A 22 -1.39 5.02 19.34
N ASP A 23 -0.58 6.05 19.13
CA ASP A 23 -0.98 7.42 19.37
C ASP A 23 -1.94 7.85 18.24
N ASP A 24 -3.09 8.42 18.61
CA ASP A 24 -4.08 8.95 17.66
C ASP A 24 -3.57 10.27 17.07
N ASP A 25 -2.65 10.19 16.12
CA ASP A 25 -2.14 11.34 15.38
C ASP A 25 -3.22 11.85 14.43
N LEU A 26 -3.83 12.99 14.77
CA LEU A 26 -4.79 13.66 13.91
C LEU A 26 -4.07 14.28 12.71
N VAL A 27 -4.06 13.57 11.58
CA VAL A 27 -3.53 14.08 10.31
C VAL A 27 -4.53 15.08 9.73
N THR A 28 -4.22 16.38 9.84
CA THR A 28 -5.02 17.43 9.20
C THR A 28 -4.51 17.62 7.77
N GLY A 29 -5.33 17.26 6.79
CA GLY A 29 -5.04 17.45 5.37
C GLY A 29 -5.91 18.55 4.78
N ASP A 30 -5.29 19.63 4.33
CA ASP A 30 -6.01 20.66 3.57
C ASP A 30 -6.21 20.19 2.13
N LEU A 31 -7.41 20.42 1.58
CA LEU A 31 -7.69 20.17 0.17
C LEU A 31 -7.01 21.26 -0.68
N VAL A 32 -5.82 20.96 -1.16
CA VAL A 32 -5.16 21.80 -2.17
C VAL A 32 -5.81 21.53 -3.51
N ARG A 33 -6.58 22.51 -3.95
CA ARG A 33 -7.19 22.54 -5.27
C ARG A 33 -6.07 22.64 -6.32
N PRO A 34 -5.94 21.69 -7.28
CA PRO A 34 -4.83 21.66 -8.24
C PRO A 34 -4.88 22.80 -9.27
N ASP A 35 -5.91 23.63 -9.22
CA ASP A 35 -6.27 24.64 -10.21
C ASP A 35 -5.29 25.84 -10.26
N GLY A 36 -4.32 25.91 -9.34
CA GLY A 36 -3.60 27.14 -9.05
C GLY A 36 -2.27 27.34 -9.75
N GLU A 37 -1.60 26.30 -10.25
CA GLU A 37 -0.25 26.47 -10.80
C GLU A 37 -0.28 26.51 -12.33
N GLN A 38 -0.12 27.72 -12.88
CA GLN A 38 0.25 27.89 -14.28
C GLN A 38 1.64 27.30 -14.50
N LEU A 39 1.69 26.06 -15.00
CA LEU A 39 2.93 25.38 -15.32
C LEU A 39 3.62 26.11 -16.49
N ILE A 40 4.68 26.88 -16.20
CA ILE A 40 5.48 27.55 -17.22
C ILE A 40 6.28 26.48 -17.96
N VAL A 41 5.70 25.97 -19.05
CA VAL A 41 6.33 24.96 -19.90
C VAL A 41 7.53 25.60 -20.61
N ARG A 42 8.76 25.13 -20.30
CA ARG A 42 9.94 25.50 -21.08
C ARG A 42 9.81 24.98 -22.51
N ARG A 43 10.34 25.74 -23.48
CA ARG A 43 10.30 25.42 -24.92
C ARG A 43 10.66 23.94 -25.15
N ARG A 44 9.76 23.21 -25.81
CA ARG A 44 9.83 21.75 -26.02
C ARG A 44 11.21 21.35 -26.57
N GLY A 45 12.03 20.70 -25.74
CA GLY A 45 13.21 19.99 -26.22
C GLY A 45 12.80 18.84 -27.16
N ARG A 46 13.75 18.29 -27.94
CA ARG A 46 13.48 17.11 -28.78
C ARG A 46 13.28 15.88 -27.88
N ARG A 47 12.06 15.68 -27.37
CA ARG A 47 11.64 14.49 -26.62
C ARG A 47 10.49 13.83 -27.38
N ALA A 48 10.47 12.50 -27.36
CA ALA A 48 9.34 11.75 -27.90
C ALA A 48 8.07 12.02 -27.06
N SER A 49 6.91 12.04 -27.72
CA SER A 49 5.62 12.10 -27.03
C SER A 49 5.39 10.78 -26.27
N LEU A 50 4.97 10.87 -25.00
CA LEU A 50 4.49 9.73 -24.24
C LEU A 50 3.00 9.46 -24.46
N ILE A 51 2.29 10.41 -25.08
CA ILE A 51 0.88 10.24 -25.45
C ILE A 51 0.83 9.33 -26.66
N GLN A 52 0.18 8.17 -26.50
CA GLN A 52 -0.05 7.17 -27.54
C GLN A 52 -1.55 6.97 -27.72
N ILE A 53 -2.00 6.87 -28.98
CA ILE A 53 -3.39 6.53 -29.30
C ILE A 53 -3.55 5.02 -29.09
N ARG A 54 -4.54 4.59 -28.31
CA ARG A 54 -4.86 3.16 -28.16
C ARG A 54 -5.61 2.65 -29.39
N GLU A 55 -5.07 1.63 -30.05
CA GLU A 55 -5.64 1.06 -31.28
C GLU A 55 -6.83 0.11 -31.01
N HIS A 56 -6.86 -0.54 -29.84
CA HIS A 56 -7.82 -1.61 -29.53
C HIS A 56 -8.71 -1.29 -28.32
N PHE A 57 -8.89 -0.02 -28.01
CA PHE A 57 -9.67 0.42 -26.84
C PHE A 57 -11.12 -0.11 -26.86
N ILE A 58 -11.81 0.01 -28.00
CA ILE A 58 -13.20 -0.42 -28.14
C ILE A 58 -13.39 -1.94 -27.95
N PRO A 59 -12.65 -2.82 -28.66
CA PRO A 59 -12.80 -4.26 -28.47
C PRO A 59 -12.38 -4.74 -27.07
N GLU A 60 -11.40 -4.11 -26.41
CA GLU A 60 -11.03 -4.44 -25.02
C GLU A 60 -12.12 -4.02 -24.02
N MET A 61 -12.73 -2.85 -24.22
CA MET A 61 -13.82 -2.36 -23.38
C MET A 61 -15.02 -3.32 -23.41
N LEU A 62 -15.41 -3.82 -24.59
CA LEU A 62 -16.53 -4.77 -24.71
C LEU A 62 -16.25 -6.08 -23.96
N LYS A 63 -15.03 -6.62 -24.04
CA LYS A 63 -14.63 -7.82 -23.30
C LYS A 63 -14.77 -7.65 -21.78
N SER A 64 -14.41 -6.47 -21.25
CA SER A 64 -14.51 -6.21 -19.81
C SER A 64 -15.94 -6.22 -19.26
N VAL A 65 -16.95 -6.01 -20.12
CA VAL A 65 -18.37 -6.05 -19.74
C VAL A 65 -18.91 -7.48 -19.81
N GLU A 66 -18.37 -8.32 -20.68
CA GLU A 66 -18.75 -9.74 -20.79
C GLU A 66 -18.25 -10.58 -19.60
N ASP A 67 -17.20 -10.13 -18.91
CA ASP A 67 -16.63 -10.77 -17.70
C ASP A 67 -17.36 -10.40 -16.37
N LEU A 68 -18.51 -9.70 -16.44
CA LEU A 68 -19.36 -9.27 -15.30
C LEU A 68 -20.64 -10.12 -15.18
#